data_AF-A0A0P9F1N7-F1
#
_entry.id   AF-A0A0P9F1N7-F1
#
_cell.length_a   1.000
_cell.length_b   1.000
_cell.length_c   1.000
_cell.angle_alpha   90.00
_cell.angle_beta   90.00
_cell.angle_gamma   90.00
#
_symmetry.space_group_name_H-M   'P 1'
#
loop_
_entity.id
_entity.type
_entity.pdbx_description
1 polymer ?
#
loop_
_entity_poly.entity_id
_entity_poly.type
_entity_poly.pdbx_seq_one_letter_code
_entity_poly.pdbx_strand_id
1 'polypeptide(L)' 'MAERVRLAALSDLPDPGMAAFEYGGRRVAVYRAGATIYATDDVCSHEHAYLSEGW' A
#
# COMPACT_ATOMS: atom_id res chain seq x y z
N MET A 1 -5.14 1.31 21.35
CA MET A 1 -3.91 0.67 20.82
C MET A 1 -4.27 0.11 19.47
N ALA A 2 -3.51 0.39 18.41
CA ALA A 2 -3.83 -0.12 17.08
C ALA A 2 -3.43 -1.60 16.97
N GLU A 3 -4.25 -2.40 16.28
CA GLU A 3 -3.94 -3.79 15.93
C GLU A 3 -2.97 -3.83 14.73
N ARG A 4 -2.02 -4.76 14.77
CA ARG A 4 -1.12 -5.03 13.62
C ARG A 4 -1.64 -6.24 12.87
N VAL A 5 -1.78 -6.09 11.57
CA VAL A 5 -2.30 -7.13 10.67
C VAL A 5 -1.22 -7.54 9.68
N ARG A 6 -1.19 -8.83 9.31
CA ARG A 6 -0.28 -9.32 8.27
C ARG A 6 -0.94 -9.10 6.91
N LEU A 7 -0.35 -8.21 6.11
CA LEU A 7 -0.90 -7.85 4.78
C LEU A 7 -0.25 -8.66 3.65
N ALA A 8 1.08 -8.65 3.55
CA ALA A 8 1.84 -9.32 2.48
C ALA A 8 3.27 -9.67 2.94
N ALA A 9 4.01 -10.43 2.13
CA ALA A 9 5.46 -10.61 2.27
C ALA A 9 6.22 -9.50 1.54
N LEU A 10 7.47 -9.23 1.96
CA LEU A 10 8.31 -8.22 1.30
C LEU A 10 8.61 -8.57 -0.17
N SER A 11 8.63 -9.86 -0.51
CA SER A 11 8.81 -10.37 -1.87
C SER A 11 7.61 -10.09 -2.79
N ASP A 12 6.45 -9.74 -2.23
CA ASP A 12 5.26 -9.38 -3.00
C ASP A 12 5.31 -7.92 -3.49
N LEU A 13 6.31 -7.14 -3.05
CA LEU A 13 6.52 -5.74 -3.41
C LEU A 13 7.69 -5.59 -4.39
N PRO A 14 7.51 -4.83 -5.49
CA PRO A 14 8.61 -4.45 -6.37
C PRO A 14 9.68 -3.63 -5.63
N ASP A 15 10.93 -3.71 -6.10
CA ASP A 15 12.07 -2.97 -5.53
C ASP A 15 12.79 -2.11 -6.60
N PRO A 16 12.69 -0.78 -6.54
CA PRO A 16 11.69 0.00 -5.81
C PRO A 16 10.30 -0.14 -6.45
N GLY A 17 9.25 0.22 -5.73
CA GLY A 17 7.92 0.33 -6.31
C GLY A 17 6.82 0.24 -5.28
N MET A 18 5.60 -0.02 -5.75
CA MET A 18 4.41 -0.07 -4.94
C MET A 18 3.44 -1.12 -5.43
N ALA A 19 2.58 -1.59 -4.53
CA ALA A 19 1.50 -2.51 -4.82
C ALA A 19 0.31 -2.20 -3.90
N ALA A 20 -0.90 -2.50 -4.36
CA ALA A 20 -2.10 -2.43 -3.55
C ALA A 20 -2.48 -3.80 -2.98
N PHE A 21 -2.98 -3.80 -1.74
CA PHE A 21 -3.50 -4.99 -1.08
C PHE A 21 -4.85 -4.68 -0.45
N GLU A 22 -5.76 -5.65 -0.48
CA GLU A 22 -7.06 -5.53 0.18
C GLU A 22 -7.04 -6.14 1.57
N TYR A 23 -7.57 -5.42 2.55
CA TYR A 23 -7.77 -5.91 3.91
C TYR A 23 -9.03 -5.32 4.52
N GLY A 24 -9.97 -6.19 4.95
CA GLY A 24 -11.20 -5.76 5.61
C GLY A 24 -12.06 -4.80 4.77
N GLY A 25 -12.09 -4.98 3.45
CA GLY A 25 -12.83 -4.12 2.52
C GLY A 25 -12.17 -2.76 2.23
N ARG A 26 -10.91 -2.58 2.65
CA ARG A 26 -10.11 -1.38 2.36
C ARG A 26 -8.94 -1.75 1.46
N ARG A 27 -8.64 -0.89 0.50
CA ARG A 27 -7.47 -1.01 -0.36
C ARG A 27 -6.34 -0.17 0.22
N VAL A 28 -5.19 -0.81 0.42
CA VAL A 28 -4.01 -0.22 1.07
C VAL A 28 -2.89 -0.16 0.04
N ALA A 29 -2.40 1.04 -0.26
CA ALA A 29 -1.20 1.23 -1.06
C ALA A 29 0.02 1.00 -0.18
N VAL A 30 0.93 0.14 -0.61
CA VAL A 30 2.19 -0.12 0.08
C VAL A 30 3.35 0.25 -0.83
N TYR A 31 4.27 1.06 -0.30
CA TYR A 31 5.41 1.61 -1.04
C TYR A 31 6.71 1.08 -0.47
N ARG A 32 7.58 0.58 -1.33
CA ARG A 32 8.95 0.17 -1.02
C ARG A 32 9.92 1.23 -1.52
N ALA A 33 10.45 2.01 -0.58
CA ALA A 33 11.48 3.02 -0.82
C ALA A 33 12.79 2.55 -0.17
N GLY A 34 13.54 1.73 -0.92
CA GLY A 34 14.74 1.06 -0.41
C GLY A 34 14.40 0.05 0.68
N ALA A 35 14.97 0.26 1.88
CA ALA A 35 14.73 -0.61 3.05
C ALA A 35 13.46 -0.22 3.84
N THR A 36 12.84 0.92 3.51
CA THR A 36 11.69 1.43 4.26
C THR A 36 10.39 1.13 3.53
N ILE A 37 9.40 0.67 4.30
CA ILE A 37 8.05 0.38 3.82
C ILE A 37 7.09 1.42 4.38
N TYR A 38 6.31 2.02 3.49
CA TYR A 38 5.24 2.96 3.83
C TYR A 38 3.90 2.37 3.40
N ALA A 39 2.83 2.76 4.08
CA ALA A 39 1.48 2.36 3.72
C ALA A 39 0.49 3.52 3.91
N THR A 40 -0.43 3.67 2.95
CA THR A 40 -1.53 4.64 3.01
C THR A 40 -2.83 3.96 2.58
N ASP A 41 -3.95 4.66 2.70
CA ASP A 41 -5.13 4.29 1.91
C ASP A 41 -4.77 4.38 0.42
N ASP A 42 -5.30 3.48 -0.41
CA ASP A 42 -5.00 3.49 -1.85
C ASP A 42 -5.89 4.47 -2.62
N VAL A 43 -6.99 4.94 -2.04
CA VAL A 43 -7.86 5.90 -2.71
C VAL A 43 -7.34 7.32 -2.44
N CYS A 44 -7.05 8.05 -3.52
CA CYS A 44 -6.68 9.45 -3.42
C CYS A 44 -7.80 10.28 -2.78
N SER A 45 -7.46 11.20 -1.87
CA SER A 45 -8.45 12.04 -1.20
C SER A 45 -9.03 13.14 -2.07
N HIS A 46 -8.43 13.39 -3.24
CA HIS A 46 -8.85 14.44 -4.17
C HIS A 46 -9.87 13.92 -5.20
N GLU A 47 -9.60 12.76 -5.81
CA GLU A 47 -10.43 12.11 -6.83
C GLU A 47 -10.36 10.59 -6.67
N HIS A 48 -11.31 9.85 -7.25
CA HIS A 48 -11.31 8.38 -7.26
C HIS A 48 -10.20 7.82 -8.16
N ALA A 49 -8.96 7.93 -7.72
CA ALA A 49 -7.76 7.40 -8.33
C ALA A 49 -7.01 6.50 -7.34
N TYR A 50 -6.36 5.46 -7.85
CA TYR A 50 -5.57 4.54 -7.03
C TYR A 50 -4.11 5.03 -6.94
N LEU A 51 -3.65 5.34 -5.73
CA LEU A 51 -2.30 5.85 -5.50
C LEU A 51 -1.22 4.84 -5.86
N SER A 52 -1.54 3.54 -5.81
CA SER A 52 -0.70 2.44 -6.27
C SER A 52 -0.49 2.38 -7.78
N GLU A 53 -1.26 3.11 -8.58
CA GLU A 53 -1.12 3.18 -10.04
C GLU A 53 -0.24 4.35 -10.51
N GLY A 54 0.11 5.28 -9.61
CA GLY A 54 1.13 6.32 -9.86
C GLY A 54 0.62 7.58 -10.55
N TRP A 55 -0.60 8.00 -10.23
CA TRP A 55 -1.24 9.24 -10.70
C TRP A 55 -0.75 10.49 -9.97
#